data_AF-A0A942DPY4-F1
#
_entry.id   AF-A0A942DPY4-F1
#
_cell.length_a   1.000
_cell.length_b   1.000
_cell.length_c   1.000
_cell.angle_alpha   90.00
_cell.angle_beta   90.00
_cell.angle_gamma   90.00
#
_symmetry.space_group_name_H-M   'P 1'
#
loop_
_entity.id
_entity.type
_entity.pdbx_description
1 polymer ?
#
loop_
_entity_poly.entity_id
_entity_poly.type
_entity_poly.pdbx_seq_one_letter_code
_entity_poly.pdbx_strand_id
1 'polypeptide(L)'
;MMTFVISTLLSLSFAATSPVQSKEEIKFISKADNKLLDTFKTDAYIGTIGRVDEKTQDLSLVDLYAFKDNGKISMNEALCKDYLKQVYGPLDKITLKVKNIKIYKSHTGNTCEAQADDPEAKSTVPEHRIIIGFLNAKPYAIEFNLAKKSTPDVQENIRKFWDSLR
;
A
#
# COMPACT_ATOMS: atom_id res chain seq x y z
N MET A 1 25.92 15.72 66.53
CA MET A 1 24.85 16.04 65.55
C MET A 1 25.38 15.66 64.18
N MET A 2 24.85 14.59 63.58
CA MET A 2 25.21 14.11 62.24
C MET A 2 24.21 14.66 61.25
N THR A 3 24.67 15.46 60.29
CA THR A 3 23.85 16.02 59.21
C THR A 3 23.96 15.10 58.00
N PHE A 4 22.86 14.43 57.64
CA PHE A 4 22.74 13.68 56.38
C PHE A 4 22.34 14.65 55.27
N VAL A 5 23.13 14.72 54.20
CA VAL A 5 22.76 15.41 52.96
C VAL A 5 22.20 14.36 52.00
N ILE A 6 20.92 14.46 51.68
CA ILE A 6 20.25 13.61 50.69
C ILE A 6 20.41 14.29 49.32
N SER A 7 21.27 13.74 48.46
CA SER A 7 21.35 14.10 47.05
C SER A 7 20.23 13.39 46.29
N THR A 8 19.24 14.14 45.83
CA THR A 8 18.25 13.66 44.86
C THR A 8 18.83 13.71 43.44
N LEU A 9 19.12 12.54 42.88
CA LEU A 9 19.41 12.38 41.45
C LEU A 9 18.12 12.60 40.67
N LEU A 10 18.06 13.69 39.90
CA LEU A 10 17.01 13.91 38.90
C LEU A 10 17.22 12.91 37.75
N SER A 11 16.40 11.87 37.70
CA SER A 11 16.29 10.99 36.54
C SER A 11 15.60 11.75 35.41
N LEU A 12 16.36 12.23 34.43
CA LEU A 12 15.84 12.73 33.16
C LEU A 12 15.29 11.55 32.34
N SER A 13 13.99 11.31 32.46
CA SER A 13 13.26 10.42 31.56
C SER A 13 13.16 11.09 30.19
N PHE A 14 13.93 10.62 29.21
CA PHE A 14 13.68 10.93 27.81
C PHE A 14 12.32 10.35 27.45
N ALA A 15 11.34 11.22 27.21
CA ALA A 15 10.07 10.82 26.62
C ALA A 15 10.39 10.19 25.25
N ALA A 16 10.27 8.87 25.16
CA ALA A 16 10.21 8.18 23.88
C ALA A 16 9.07 8.83 23.09
N THR A 17 9.42 9.53 22.02
CA THR A 17 8.44 10.01 21.04
C THR A 17 7.53 8.85 20.68
N SER A 18 6.25 8.96 21.00
CA SER A 18 5.23 7.94 20.73
C SER A 18 5.39 7.40 19.30
N PRO A 19 5.19 6.09 19.07
CA PRO A 19 5.14 5.56 17.71
C PRO A 19 4.07 6.35 16.96
N VAL A 20 4.41 6.79 15.74
CA VAL A 20 3.49 7.50 14.86
C VAL A 20 2.26 6.64 14.66
N GLN A 21 1.21 6.90 15.44
CA GLN A 21 -0.10 6.27 15.26
C GLN A 21 -0.61 6.66 13.89
N SER A 22 -1.05 5.68 13.10
CA SER A 22 -1.81 5.94 11.88
C SER A 22 -2.94 6.90 12.22
N LYS A 23 -3.02 8.04 11.51
CA LYS A 23 -4.11 9.00 11.67
C LYS A 23 -5.42 8.52 11.04
N GLU A 24 -5.38 7.41 10.31
CA GLU A 24 -6.55 6.81 9.65
C GLU A 24 -6.95 5.52 10.37
N GLU A 25 -8.22 5.42 10.75
CA GLU A 25 -8.83 4.16 11.14
C GLU A 25 -8.95 3.26 9.91
N ILE A 26 -8.30 2.09 9.96
CA ILE A 26 -8.31 1.10 8.90
C ILE A 26 -9.04 -0.17 9.36
N LYS A 27 -9.85 -0.74 8.47
CA LYS A 27 -10.52 -2.04 8.66
C LYS A 27 -9.99 -3.00 7.61
N PHE A 28 -9.43 -4.12 8.04
CA PHE A 28 -9.00 -5.16 7.11
C PHE A 28 -10.06 -6.24 7.00
N ILE A 29 -10.47 -6.54 5.77
CA ILE A 29 -11.39 -7.63 5.44
C ILE A 29 -10.56 -8.70 4.73
N SER A 30 -10.30 -9.81 5.41
CA SER A 30 -9.51 -10.91 4.86
C SER A 30 -10.26 -11.64 3.75
N LYS A 31 -9.55 -12.09 2.70
CA LYS A 31 -10.15 -12.98 1.70
C LYS A 31 -10.66 -14.30 2.29
N ALA A 32 -10.10 -14.73 3.42
CA ALA A 32 -10.53 -15.94 4.12
C ALA A 32 -11.93 -15.77 4.73
N ASP A 33 -12.29 -14.54 5.11
CA ASP A 33 -13.56 -14.21 5.77
C ASP A 33 -14.66 -13.94 4.76
N ASN A 34 -14.31 -13.55 3.52
CA ASN A 34 -15.28 -13.30 2.46
C ASN A 34 -14.73 -13.75 1.08
N LYS A 35 -15.03 -15.01 0.72
CA LYS A 35 -14.60 -15.62 -0.54
C LYS A 35 -15.15 -14.92 -1.80
N LEU A 36 -16.23 -14.15 -1.70
CA LEU A 36 -16.79 -13.43 -2.86
C LEU A 36 -15.87 -12.31 -3.35
N LEU A 37 -15.00 -11.78 -2.48
CA LEU A 37 -14.03 -10.74 -2.82
C LEU A 37 -12.93 -11.24 -3.78
N ASP A 38 -12.74 -12.56 -3.87
CA ASP A 38 -11.65 -13.19 -4.64
C ASP A 38 -12.06 -13.60 -6.07
N THR A 39 -13.34 -13.44 -6.44
CA THR A 39 -13.92 -14.04 -7.68
C THR A 39 -13.21 -13.61 -8.98
N PHE A 40 -12.47 -12.50 -8.96
CA PHE A 40 -11.69 -12.01 -10.10
C PHE A 40 -10.25 -11.61 -9.73
N LYS A 41 -9.75 -12.10 -8.58
CA LYS A 41 -8.44 -11.75 -8.05
C LYS A 41 -7.50 -12.95 -8.10
N THR A 42 -6.20 -12.65 -8.07
CA THR A 42 -5.12 -13.64 -8.13
C THR A 42 -4.79 -14.21 -6.76
N ASP A 43 -4.07 -15.34 -6.69
CA ASP A 43 -3.62 -15.94 -5.41
C ASP A 43 -2.87 -14.97 -4.47
N ALA A 44 -2.18 -13.97 -5.03
CA ALA A 44 -1.45 -12.94 -4.28
C ALA A 44 -2.37 -11.97 -3.50
N TYR A 45 -3.65 -11.87 -3.87
CA TYR A 45 -4.64 -11.09 -3.12
C TYR A 45 -4.83 -11.69 -1.73
N ILE A 46 -4.87 -10.86 -0.70
CA ILE A 46 -5.06 -11.32 0.69
C ILE A 46 -6.26 -10.69 1.39
N GLY A 47 -6.82 -9.61 0.84
CA GLY A 47 -7.99 -8.95 1.39
C GLY A 47 -8.08 -7.49 0.96
N THR A 48 -9.05 -6.77 1.51
CA THR A 48 -9.30 -5.36 1.21
C THR A 48 -9.16 -4.53 2.49
N ILE A 49 -8.47 -3.41 2.40
CA ILE A 49 -8.38 -2.39 3.44
C ILE A 49 -9.48 -1.35 3.19
N GLY A 50 -10.38 -1.19 4.16
CA GLY A 50 -11.31 -0.08 4.24
C GLY A 50 -10.73 1.06 5.05
N ARG A 51 -10.66 2.26 4.47
CA ARG A 51 -10.22 3.51 5.11
C ARG A 51 -11.44 4.25 5.62
N VAL A 52 -11.70 4.19 6.93
CA VAL A 52 -13.00 4.55 7.53
C VAL A 52 -13.34 6.03 7.37
N ASP A 53 -12.35 6.91 7.52
CA ASP A 53 -12.53 8.37 7.43
C ASP A 53 -12.32 8.94 6.02
N GLU A 54 -11.98 8.10 5.04
CA GLU A 54 -11.76 8.54 3.65
C GLU A 54 -13.11 8.81 2.97
N LYS A 55 -13.31 10.10 2.63
CA LYS A 55 -14.56 10.57 2.01
C LYS A 55 -14.62 10.31 0.51
N THR A 56 -13.47 10.12 -0.12
CA THR A 56 -13.39 9.81 -1.55
C THR A 56 -13.66 8.33 -1.74
N GLN A 57 -14.82 7.99 -2.33
CA GLN A 57 -15.22 6.59 -2.55
C GLN A 57 -14.16 5.77 -3.30
N ASP A 58 -13.52 6.35 -4.32
CA ASP A 58 -12.46 5.68 -5.09
C ASP A 58 -11.20 5.37 -4.25
N LEU A 59 -11.07 5.99 -3.08
CA LEU A 59 -9.92 5.86 -2.19
C LEU A 59 -10.24 5.14 -0.90
N SER A 60 -11.52 4.87 -0.60
CA SER A 60 -11.94 4.30 0.69
C SER A 60 -11.77 2.79 0.76
N LEU A 61 -11.64 2.10 -0.38
CA LEU A 61 -11.37 0.68 -0.46
C LEU A 61 -10.09 0.43 -1.26
N VAL A 62 -9.21 -0.37 -0.70
CA VAL A 62 -7.88 -0.65 -1.25
C VAL A 62 -7.62 -2.14 -1.21
N ASP A 63 -7.39 -2.76 -2.36
CA ASP A 63 -7.05 -4.17 -2.41
C ASP A 63 -5.60 -4.38 -1.99
N LEU A 64 -5.36 -5.37 -1.13
CA LEU A 64 -4.05 -5.69 -0.59
C LEU A 64 -3.55 -7.02 -1.14
N TYR A 65 -2.32 -7.02 -1.62
CA TYR A 65 -1.62 -8.18 -2.14
C TYR A 65 -0.35 -8.43 -1.35
N ALA A 66 -0.06 -9.69 -1.06
CA ALA A 66 1.19 -10.13 -0.46
C ALA A 66 1.89 -11.10 -1.41
N PHE A 67 3.15 -10.82 -1.72
CA PHE A 67 3.93 -11.68 -2.59
C PHE A 67 4.82 -12.60 -1.78
N LYS A 68 5.22 -13.73 -2.39
CA LYS A 68 6.25 -14.59 -1.79
C LYS A 68 7.57 -13.81 -1.70
N ASP A 69 8.20 -13.91 -0.54
CA ASP A 69 9.54 -13.37 -0.34
C ASP A 69 10.53 -14.10 -1.26
N ASN A 70 11.33 -13.32 -1.97
CA ASN A 70 12.36 -13.79 -2.89
C ASN A 70 13.77 -13.32 -2.46
N GLY A 71 13.92 -12.83 -1.23
CA GLY A 71 15.17 -12.31 -0.67
C GLY A 71 15.61 -10.96 -1.24
N LYS A 72 14.86 -10.37 -2.16
CA LYS A 72 15.12 -9.02 -2.68
C LYS A 72 14.39 -8.00 -1.79
N ILE A 73 15.07 -6.94 -1.41
CA ILE A 73 14.52 -5.87 -0.55
C ILE A 73 14.58 -4.48 -1.20
N SER A 74 14.87 -4.42 -2.50
CA SER A 74 14.94 -3.17 -3.26
C SER A 74 14.20 -3.30 -4.58
N MET A 75 13.25 -2.39 -4.83
CA MET A 75 12.44 -2.41 -6.04
C MET A 75 13.24 -1.88 -7.22
N ASN A 76 13.17 -2.60 -8.33
CA ASN A 76 13.61 -2.15 -9.66
C ASN A 76 12.50 -2.46 -10.69
N GLU A 77 12.65 -1.97 -11.92
CA GLU A 77 11.60 -2.10 -12.93
C GLU A 77 11.30 -3.56 -13.30
N ALA A 78 12.33 -4.43 -13.37
CA ALA A 78 12.14 -5.85 -13.67
C ALA A 78 11.32 -6.55 -12.57
N LEU A 79 11.69 -6.32 -11.31
CA LEU A 79 10.97 -6.86 -10.16
C LEU A 79 9.55 -6.31 -10.07
N CYS A 80 9.36 -5.02 -10.37
CA CYS A 80 8.02 -4.44 -10.42
C CYS A 80 7.15 -5.13 -11.48
N LYS A 81 7.66 -5.34 -12.70
CA LYS A 81 6.94 -6.06 -13.76
C LYS A 81 6.60 -7.49 -13.34
N ASP A 82 7.48 -8.17 -12.62
CA ASP A 82 7.21 -9.52 -12.11
C ASP A 82 6.11 -9.56 -11.04
N TYR A 83 6.03 -8.55 -10.16
CA TYR A 83 4.92 -8.43 -9.22
C TYR A 83 3.62 -8.00 -9.88
N LEU A 84 3.67 -7.08 -10.85
CA LEU A 84 2.50 -6.68 -11.65
C LEU A 84 1.91 -7.88 -12.39
N LYS A 85 2.74 -8.79 -12.92
CA LYS A 85 2.27 -10.05 -13.52
C LYS A 85 1.54 -10.96 -12.53
N GLN A 86 1.92 -10.92 -11.26
CA GLN A 86 1.25 -11.71 -10.22
C GLN A 86 -0.11 -11.12 -9.84
N VAL A 87 -0.32 -9.81 -10.07
CA VAL A 87 -1.61 -9.13 -9.80
C VAL A 87 -2.56 -9.21 -10.99
N TYR A 88 -2.04 -8.98 -12.21
CA TYR A 88 -2.87 -8.85 -13.42
C TYR A 88 -2.78 -10.05 -14.38
N GLY A 89 -1.90 -11.01 -14.11
CA GLY A 89 -1.53 -12.04 -15.08
C GLY A 89 -0.56 -11.50 -16.15
N PRO A 90 -0.40 -12.19 -17.28
CA PRO A 90 0.50 -11.75 -18.35
C PRO A 90 0.16 -10.34 -18.85
N LEU A 91 1.10 -9.39 -18.70
CA LEU A 91 0.90 -7.95 -18.99
C LEU A 91 0.74 -7.63 -20.48
N ASP A 92 1.04 -8.59 -21.34
CA ASP A 92 0.89 -8.56 -22.79
C ASP A 92 -0.53 -8.98 -23.25
N LYS A 93 -1.37 -9.47 -22.33
CA LYS A 93 -2.77 -9.81 -22.63
C LYS A 93 -3.68 -8.59 -22.55
N ILE A 94 -4.75 -8.64 -23.35
CA ILE A 94 -5.62 -7.51 -23.71
C ILE A 94 -6.39 -6.92 -22.52
N THR A 95 -6.63 -7.69 -21.45
CA THR A 95 -7.60 -7.36 -20.40
C THR A 95 -7.26 -6.10 -19.60
N LEU A 96 -5.99 -5.83 -19.28
CA LEU A 96 -5.58 -4.62 -18.56
C LEU A 96 -4.27 -4.10 -19.12
N LYS A 97 -4.28 -2.86 -19.63
CA LYS A 97 -3.09 -2.25 -20.24
C LYS A 97 -2.26 -1.54 -19.18
N VAL A 98 -1.24 -2.22 -18.66
CA VAL A 98 -0.29 -1.62 -17.73
C VAL A 98 0.59 -0.59 -18.44
N LYS A 99 0.70 0.60 -17.87
CA LYS A 99 1.49 1.72 -18.36
C LYS A 99 2.01 2.57 -17.20
N ASN A 100 2.81 3.59 -17.52
CA ASN A 100 3.32 4.58 -16.56
C ASN A 100 3.99 3.94 -15.34
N ILE A 101 4.73 2.84 -15.56
CA ILE A 101 5.51 2.17 -14.51
C ILE A 101 6.65 3.10 -14.13
N LYS A 102 6.70 3.53 -12.87
CA LYS A 102 7.79 4.34 -12.33
C LYS A 102 8.33 3.72 -11.05
N ILE A 103 9.63 3.85 -10.85
CA ILE A 103 10.25 3.61 -9.55
C ILE A 103 10.47 4.97 -8.88
N TYR A 104 10.01 5.11 -7.64
CA TYR A 104 10.25 6.29 -6.82
C TYR A 104 10.73 5.87 -5.43
N LYS A 105 11.33 6.80 -4.71
CA LYS A 105 11.79 6.57 -3.34
C LYS A 105 10.68 6.97 -2.36
N SER A 106 10.16 6.00 -1.62
CA SER A 106 9.17 6.18 -0.55
C SER A 106 9.83 6.05 0.83
N HIS A 107 9.05 6.10 1.90
CA HIS A 107 9.54 5.88 3.27
C HIS A 107 10.11 4.46 3.49
N THR A 108 9.76 3.48 2.66
CA THR A 108 10.28 2.10 2.74
C THR A 108 11.39 1.80 1.73
N GLY A 109 11.87 2.81 1.02
CA GLY A 109 12.91 2.68 -0.02
C GLY A 109 12.33 2.71 -1.43
N ASN A 110 12.99 2.05 -2.36
CA ASN A 110 12.53 2.03 -3.75
C ASN A 110 11.18 1.32 -3.83
N THR A 111 10.22 1.99 -4.45
CA THR A 111 8.81 1.58 -4.55
C THR A 111 8.36 1.76 -5.98
N CYS A 112 7.57 0.83 -6.49
CA CYS A 112 6.96 0.92 -7.80
C CYS A 112 5.58 1.56 -7.71
N GLU A 113 5.26 2.42 -8.66
CA GLU A 113 3.90 2.85 -8.96
C GLU A 113 3.61 2.53 -10.42
N ALA A 114 2.43 1.98 -10.70
CA ALA A 114 1.97 1.72 -12.05
C ALA A 114 0.50 2.07 -12.22
N GLN A 115 0.12 2.26 -13.48
CA GLN A 115 -1.26 2.43 -13.91
C GLN A 115 -1.68 1.24 -14.74
N ALA A 116 -2.86 0.68 -14.51
CA ALA A 116 -3.50 -0.21 -15.46
C ALA A 116 -4.83 0.40 -15.91
N ASP A 117 -5.07 0.40 -17.21
CA ASP A 117 -6.32 0.88 -17.78
C ASP A 117 -7.16 -0.28 -18.27
N ASP A 118 -8.46 -0.23 -17.94
CA ASP A 118 -9.45 -1.07 -18.59
C ASP A 118 -9.65 -0.59 -20.04
N PRO A 119 -9.49 -1.47 -21.05
CA PRO A 119 -9.70 -1.12 -22.45
C PRO A 119 -11.17 -0.86 -22.79
N GLU A 120 -12.13 -1.31 -21.97
CA GLU A 120 -13.55 -1.10 -22.20
C GLU A 120 -13.95 0.36 -21.93
N ALA A 121 -14.41 1.04 -22.98
CA ALA A 121 -14.75 2.47 -22.92
C ALA A 121 -15.87 2.82 -21.92
N LYS A 122 -16.62 1.83 -21.41
CA LYS A 122 -17.72 1.99 -20.45
C LYS A 122 -17.50 1.21 -19.15
N SER A 123 -16.26 0.80 -18.86
CA SER A 123 -15.94 0.15 -17.59
C SER A 123 -16.31 1.04 -16.41
N THR A 124 -16.89 0.44 -15.37
CA THR A 124 -17.16 1.11 -14.10
C THR A 124 -15.88 1.39 -13.30
N VAL A 125 -14.78 0.72 -13.64
CA VAL A 125 -13.43 0.90 -13.07
C VAL A 125 -12.45 1.13 -14.23
N PRO A 126 -12.46 2.32 -14.85
CA PRO A 126 -11.60 2.58 -16.00
C PRO A 126 -10.11 2.66 -15.68
N GLU A 127 -9.72 2.75 -14.40
CA GLU A 127 -8.32 2.88 -14.00
C GLU A 127 -8.02 2.16 -12.68
N HIS A 128 -6.93 1.42 -12.69
CA HIS A 128 -6.32 0.82 -11.52
C HIS A 128 -4.99 1.53 -11.24
N ARG A 129 -4.79 1.91 -9.98
CA ARG A 129 -3.51 2.46 -9.49
C ARG A 129 -2.92 1.52 -8.49
N ILE A 130 -1.72 1.07 -8.76
CA ILE A 130 -1.02 0.11 -7.92
C ILE A 130 0.30 0.68 -7.43
N ILE A 131 0.54 0.53 -6.12
CA ILE A 131 1.84 0.77 -5.50
C ILE A 131 2.37 -0.57 -5.00
N ILE A 132 3.64 -0.87 -5.32
CA ILE A 132 4.33 -2.09 -4.90
C ILE A 132 5.61 -1.72 -4.19
N GLY A 133 5.81 -2.20 -2.98
CA GLY A 133 7.01 -1.94 -2.20
C GLY A 133 7.22 -2.96 -1.10
N PHE A 134 8.14 -2.65 -0.19
CA PHE A 134 8.49 -3.54 0.91
C PHE A 134 8.02 -2.94 2.22
N LEU A 135 7.18 -3.64 2.98
CA LEU A 135 6.84 -3.28 4.35
C LEU A 135 7.46 -4.33 5.26
N ASN A 136 8.26 -3.91 6.24
CA ASN A 136 8.99 -4.82 7.13
C ASN A 136 9.76 -5.92 6.37
N ALA A 137 10.48 -5.51 5.32
CA ALA A 137 11.24 -6.36 4.38
C ALA A 137 10.41 -7.40 3.59
N LYS A 138 9.08 -7.34 3.64
CA LYS A 138 8.20 -8.22 2.87
C LYS A 138 7.53 -7.46 1.72
N PRO A 139 7.41 -8.06 0.53
CA PRO A 139 6.82 -7.40 -0.63
C PRO A 139 5.29 -7.38 -0.54
N TYR A 140 4.71 -6.19 -0.65
CA TYR A 140 3.27 -5.95 -0.70
C TYR A 140 2.90 -5.05 -1.86
N ALA A 141 1.65 -5.15 -2.30
CA ALA A 141 1.04 -4.15 -3.17
C ALA A 141 -0.30 -3.69 -2.63
N ILE A 142 -0.60 -2.42 -2.87
CA ILE A 142 -1.93 -1.85 -2.70
C ILE A 142 -2.47 -1.43 -4.06
N GLU A 143 -3.71 -1.78 -4.35
CA GLU A 143 -4.42 -1.40 -5.58
C GLU A 143 -5.66 -0.59 -5.26
N PHE A 144 -5.81 0.54 -5.94
CA PHE A 144 -7.01 1.36 -5.95
C PHE A 144 -7.75 1.16 -7.27
N ASN A 145 -9.02 0.78 -7.17
CA ASN A 145 -9.94 0.63 -8.29
C ASN A 145 -10.74 1.93 -8.43
N LEU A 146 -10.39 2.77 -9.40
CA LEU A 146 -10.93 4.11 -9.52
C LEU A 146 -12.08 4.15 -10.53
N ALA A 147 -13.22 4.76 -10.17
CA ALA A 147 -14.36 4.94 -11.06
C ALA A 147 -14.12 5.98 -12.18
N LYS A 148 -12.98 6.68 -12.12
CA LYS A 148 -12.54 7.68 -13.11
C LYS A 148 -11.02 7.73 -13.16
N LYS A 149 -10.47 8.31 -14.24
CA LYS A 149 -9.02 8.56 -14.34
C LYS A 149 -8.53 9.42 -13.18
N SER A 150 -7.44 9.02 -12.53
CA SER A 150 -6.92 9.78 -11.39
C SER A 150 -6.37 11.15 -11.82
N THR A 151 -6.62 12.15 -11.00
CA THR A 151 -5.93 13.45 -11.06
C THR A 151 -4.59 13.37 -10.32
N PRO A 152 -3.70 14.36 -10.49
CA PRO A 152 -2.46 14.43 -9.70
C PRO A 152 -2.70 14.40 -8.19
N ASP A 153 -3.75 15.06 -7.69
CA ASP A 153 -4.10 15.08 -6.27
C ASP A 153 -4.50 13.69 -5.75
N VAL A 154 -5.25 12.93 -6.56
CA VAL A 154 -5.62 11.53 -6.24
C VAL A 154 -4.37 10.66 -6.17
N GLN A 155 -3.46 10.79 -7.14
CA GLN A 155 -2.19 10.04 -7.15
C GLN A 155 -1.32 10.38 -5.94
N GLU A 156 -1.30 11.64 -5.54
CA GLU A 156 -0.57 12.07 -4.35
C GLU A 156 -1.21 11.52 -3.06
N ASN A 157 -2.54 11.48 -2.97
CA ASN A 157 -3.23 10.86 -1.83
C ASN A 157 -2.93 9.35 -1.74
N ILE A 158 -2.91 8.65 -2.87
CA ILE A 158 -2.52 7.23 -2.95
C ILE A 158 -1.09 7.01 -2.41
N ARG A 159 -0.13 7.86 -2.78
CA ARG A 159 1.25 7.80 -2.26
C ARG A 159 1.31 8.10 -0.77
N LYS A 160 0.58 9.11 -0.30
CA LYS A 160 0.50 9.45 1.14
C LYS A 160 -0.09 8.31 1.95
N PHE A 161 -1.10 7.63 1.43
CA PHE A 161 -1.66 6.44 2.06
C PHE A 161 -0.60 5.34 2.16
N TRP A 162 0.10 5.01 1.08
CA TRP A 162 1.23 4.07 1.14
C TRP A 162 2.26 4.48 2.21
N ASP A 163 2.61 5.77 2.26
CA ASP A 163 3.58 6.29 3.24
C ASP A 163 3.10 6.25 4.70
N SER A 164 1.80 6.05 4.92
CA SER A 164 1.20 5.87 6.24
C SER A 164 1.24 4.43 6.73
N LEU A 165 1.39 3.45 5.82
CA LEU A 165 1.45 2.02 6.14
C LEU A 165 2.84 1.68 6.72
N ARG A 166 2.96 1.65 8.05
CA ARG A 166 4.19 1.30 8.78
C ARG A 166 4.05 -0.05 9.48
#